data_AF-A0AAE8IV51-F1
#
_entry.id   AF-A0AAE8IV51-F1
#
_cell.length_a   1.000
_cell.length_b   1.000
_cell.length_c   1.000
_cell.angle_alpha   90.00
_cell.angle_beta   90.00
_cell.angle_gamma   90.00
#
_symmetry.space_group_name_H-M   'P 1'
#
loop_
_entity.id
_entity.type
_entity.pdbx_description
1 polymer ?
#
loop_
_entity_poly.entity_id
_entity_poly.type
_entity_poly.pdbx_seq_one_letter_code
_entity_poly.pdbx_strand_id
1 'polypeptide(L)'
;MSSTENVKLGVCNVLFDGVDLGFTKGGVEVEVATSTKEITVDQMGETPIGEIIMGRTVQATVPLAETTLDNLVAVMPGSELISDGAKASGTVTFSTAAPVDGDKVTIAGVDYTFKTAPVALNDMAIPATIAAAAASLAAKINANAADFQASAVGPVVTIRAKNRGTDGNVAVTKTAATAANITTTNLTGGVNATKAQVKVSTGVNINLLKLAKTLVLRPKGTNGEDDFTIHRAMCPGALNFAYQFDNERVFSAVFKGYAGSDGSLLSVGDVTATA
;
A
#
# COMPACT_ATOMS: atom_id res chain seq x y z
N MET A 1 -26.41 -20.18 18.60
CA MET A 1 -26.09 -21.62 18.39
C MET A 1 -24.58 -21.74 18.32
N SER A 2 -23.94 -22.49 19.22
CA SER A 2 -22.51 -22.80 19.14
C SER A 2 -22.34 -23.91 18.10
N SER A 3 -21.77 -23.61 16.93
CA SER A 3 -21.45 -24.58 15.88
C SER A 3 -19.95 -24.77 15.82
N THR A 4 -19.50 -26.02 15.70
CA THR A 4 -18.09 -26.39 15.48
C THR A 4 -17.54 -25.84 14.16
N GLU A 5 -18.41 -25.47 13.22
CA GLU A 5 -18.03 -24.77 11.97
C GLU A 5 -17.53 -23.34 12.21
N ASN A 6 -17.81 -22.75 13.38
CA ASN A 6 -17.31 -21.42 13.75
C ASN A 6 -15.87 -21.42 14.31
N VAL A 7 -15.23 -22.60 14.41
CA VAL A 7 -13.82 -22.71 14.81
C VAL A 7 -12.95 -22.51 13.56
N LYS A 8 -12.55 -21.27 13.32
CA LYS A 8 -11.71 -20.90 12.16
C LYS A 8 -10.24 -21.21 12.44
N LEU A 9 -9.59 -21.90 11.51
CA LEU A 9 -8.20 -22.35 11.65
C LEU A 9 -7.24 -21.15 11.76
N GLY A 10 -6.35 -21.19 12.77
CA GLY A 10 -5.56 -20.09 13.32
C GLY A 10 -4.43 -19.49 12.47
N VAL A 11 -4.62 -19.40 11.15
CA VAL A 11 -3.76 -18.61 10.27
C VAL A 11 -4.53 -17.40 9.78
N CYS A 12 -3.97 -16.21 9.97
CA CYS A 12 -4.56 -14.96 9.50
C CYS A 12 -3.58 -14.23 8.58
N ASN A 13 -4.15 -13.52 7.61
CA ASN A 13 -3.44 -12.55 6.81
C ASN A 13 -3.48 -11.21 7.54
N VAL A 14 -2.36 -10.50 7.53
CA VAL A 14 -2.20 -9.24 8.25
C VAL A 14 -2.05 -8.13 7.23
N LEU A 15 -3.07 -7.29 7.11
CA LEU A 15 -3.04 -6.13 6.23
C LEU A 15 -2.81 -4.88 7.07
N PHE A 16 -1.78 -4.11 6.74
CA PHE A 16 -1.51 -2.81 7.34
C PHE A 16 -1.60 -1.74 6.26
N ASP A 17 -2.53 -0.79 6.42
CA ASP A 17 -2.81 0.26 5.40
C ASP A 17 -3.21 -0.30 4.02
N GLY A 18 -3.82 -1.50 4.01
CA GLY A 18 -4.18 -2.23 2.80
C GLY A 18 -3.02 -3.01 2.15
N VAL A 19 -1.80 -2.95 2.71
CA VAL A 19 -0.65 -3.74 2.27
C VAL A 19 -0.56 -5.03 3.08
N ASP A 20 -0.48 -6.18 2.41
CA ASP A 20 -0.27 -7.47 3.06
C ASP A 20 1.17 -7.57 3.59
N LEU A 21 1.32 -7.82 4.89
CA LEU A 21 2.60 -7.93 5.58
C LEU A 21 3.25 -9.32 5.44
N GLY A 22 2.62 -10.23 4.71
CA GLY A 22 3.15 -11.55 4.39
C GLY A 22 2.80 -12.60 5.43
N PHE A 23 3.56 -13.70 5.44
CA PHE A 23 3.23 -14.86 6.27
C PHE A 23 3.57 -14.64 7.75
N THR A 24 2.63 -15.00 8.64
CA THR A 24 2.84 -15.03 10.09
C THR A 24 3.22 -16.43 10.58
N LYS A 25 4.04 -16.54 11.64
CA LYS A 25 4.41 -17.83 12.25
C LYS A 25 4.30 -17.77 13.77
N GLY A 26 3.62 -18.74 14.37
CA GLY A 26 3.43 -18.79 15.83
C GLY A 26 2.11 -18.19 16.33
N GLY A 27 1.18 -17.85 15.42
CA GLY A 27 -0.11 -17.27 15.76
C GLY A 27 -0.04 -15.77 16.00
N VAL A 28 -1.11 -15.04 15.65
CA VAL A 28 -1.25 -13.62 15.97
C VAL A 28 -2.05 -13.49 17.24
N GLU A 29 -1.51 -12.76 18.21
CA GLU A 29 -2.18 -12.50 19.48
C GLU A 29 -2.81 -11.11 19.46
N VAL A 30 -4.07 -11.02 19.87
CA VAL A 30 -4.78 -9.75 20.03
C VAL A 30 -5.28 -9.65 21.45
N GLU A 31 -4.85 -8.60 22.14
CA GLU A 31 -5.22 -8.30 23.51
C GLU A 31 -6.08 -7.04 23.54
N VAL A 32 -7.28 -7.15 24.12
CA VAL A 32 -8.16 -6.02 24.41
C VAL A 32 -8.32 -5.92 25.92
N ALA A 33 -7.65 -4.96 26.54
CA ALA A 33 -7.74 -4.72 27.97
C ALA A 33 -8.69 -3.54 28.26
N THR A 34 -9.60 -3.72 29.20
CA THR A 34 -10.48 -2.65 29.72
C THR A 34 -10.02 -2.34 31.13
N SER A 35 -9.56 -1.12 31.37
CA SER A 35 -9.23 -0.64 32.71
C SER A 35 -10.47 -0.05 33.34
N THR A 36 -10.86 -0.58 34.48
CA THR A 36 -11.94 -0.09 35.31
C THR A 36 -11.38 0.49 36.60
N LYS A 37 -12.05 1.52 37.12
CA LYS A 37 -11.79 2.06 38.44
C LYS A 37 -13.03 1.85 39.28
N GLU A 38 -12.84 1.14 40.38
CA GLU A 38 -13.85 0.98 41.40
C GLU A 38 -14.01 2.31 42.16
N ILE A 39 -15.26 2.74 42.29
CA ILE A 39 -15.66 3.83 43.17
C ILE A 39 -16.06 3.19 44.49
N THR A 40 -15.17 3.30 45.45
CA THR A 40 -15.47 3.03 46.86
C THR A 40 -15.93 4.32 47.51
N VAL A 41 -16.83 4.20 48.49
CA VAL A 41 -17.37 5.33 49.24
C VAL A 41 -17.14 5.04 50.72
N ASP A 42 -16.57 6.00 51.43
CA ASP A 42 -16.00 5.82 52.77
C ASP A 42 -16.98 5.25 53.81
N GLN A 43 -18.29 5.47 53.62
CA GLN A 43 -19.33 4.99 54.54
C GLN A 43 -19.70 3.50 54.40
N MET A 44 -19.27 2.82 53.33
CA MET A 44 -19.56 1.40 53.07
C MET A 44 -18.30 0.52 53.11
N GLY A 45 -17.19 1.05 53.63
CA GLY A 45 -15.90 0.38 53.70
C GLY A 45 -15.29 0.12 52.31
N GLU A 46 -14.49 -0.94 52.18
CA GLU A 46 -13.84 -1.35 50.92
C GLU A 46 -14.80 -1.96 49.88
N THR A 47 -16.10 -2.02 50.16
CA THR A 47 -17.06 -2.62 49.23
C THR A 47 -17.24 -1.69 48.02
N PRO A 48 -16.90 -2.13 46.79
CA PRO A 48 -17.09 -1.30 45.60
C PRO A 48 -18.59 -1.06 45.36
N ILE A 49 -19.01 0.21 45.29
CA ILE A 49 -20.42 0.60 45.05
C ILE A 49 -20.70 0.76 43.56
N GLY A 50 -19.67 1.05 42.77
CA GLY A 50 -19.78 1.13 41.32
C GLY A 50 -18.41 1.01 40.67
N GLU A 51 -18.41 0.64 39.40
CA GLU A 51 -17.20 0.46 38.60
C GLU A 51 -17.33 1.32 37.34
N ILE A 52 -16.38 2.23 37.12
CA ILE A 52 -16.34 3.08 35.92
C ILE A 52 -15.18 2.63 35.05
N ILE A 53 -15.44 2.40 33.76
CA ILE A 53 -14.40 2.15 32.76
C ILE A 53 -13.56 3.42 32.56
N MET A 54 -12.27 3.36 32.92
CA MET A 54 -11.28 4.44 32.75
C MET A 54 -10.67 4.46 31.35
N GLY A 55 -10.63 3.33 30.68
CA GLY A 55 -10.08 3.26 29.34
C GLY A 55 -10.10 1.86 28.77
N ARG A 56 -9.95 1.76 27.46
CA ARG A 56 -9.84 0.50 26.74
C ARG A 56 -8.66 0.58 25.80
N THR A 57 -7.73 -0.34 25.96
CA THR A 57 -6.50 -0.43 25.16
C THR A 57 -6.54 -1.70 24.33
N VAL A 58 -6.13 -1.62 23.07
CA VAL A 58 -5.97 -2.78 22.20
C VAL A 58 -4.53 -2.89 21.74
N GLN A 59 -3.99 -4.10 21.76
CA GLN A 59 -2.65 -4.43 21.34
C GLN A 59 -2.68 -5.71 20.51
N ALA A 60 -2.03 -5.71 19.35
CA ALA A 60 -1.90 -6.90 18.51
C ALA A 60 -0.41 -7.22 18.32
N THR A 61 -0.01 -8.42 18.70
CA THR A 61 1.34 -8.94 18.52
C THR A 61 1.35 -9.87 17.31
N VAL A 62 2.01 -9.43 16.25
CA VAL A 62 2.09 -10.15 14.98
C VAL A 62 3.52 -10.66 14.77
N PRO A 63 3.76 -11.97 14.90
CA PRO A 63 5.03 -12.57 14.52
C PRO A 63 5.05 -12.82 13.00
N LEU A 64 5.73 -11.95 12.26
CA LEU A 64 5.96 -12.06 10.83
C LEU A 64 7.18 -12.96 10.55
N ALA A 65 7.02 -13.91 9.63
CA ALA A 65 8.11 -14.77 9.15
C ALA A 65 8.82 -14.18 7.93
N GLU A 66 8.17 -13.23 7.23
CA GLU A 66 8.72 -12.63 6.02
C GLU A 66 9.33 -11.26 6.32
N THR A 67 10.65 -11.15 6.16
CA THR A 67 11.39 -9.91 6.39
C THR A 67 11.79 -9.27 5.05
N THR A 68 10.81 -8.73 4.31
CA THR A 68 11.11 -7.79 3.21
C THR A 68 11.38 -6.40 3.77
N LEU A 69 12.25 -5.63 3.12
CA LEU A 69 12.61 -4.29 3.59
C LEU A 69 11.43 -3.32 3.49
N ASP A 70 10.53 -3.53 2.52
CA ASP A 70 9.30 -2.76 2.38
C ASP A 70 8.35 -2.98 3.57
N ASN A 71 8.19 -4.23 4.04
CA ASN A 71 7.37 -4.53 5.22
C ASN A 71 7.98 -3.91 6.49
N LEU A 72 9.31 -3.87 6.57
CA LEU A 72 10.00 -3.25 7.71
C LEU A 72 9.80 -1.72 7.74
N VAL A 73 9.78 -1.07 6.58
CA VAL A 73 9.47 0.37 6.46
C VAL A 73 8.00 0.68 6.70
N ALA A 74 7.10 -0.22 6.31
CA ALA A 74 5.67 -0.04 6.59
C ALA A 74 5.38 -0.07 8.10
N VAL A 75 6.04 -0.95 8.85
CA VAL A 75 5.78 -1.15 10.28
C VAL A 75 6.52 -0.14 11.17
N MET A 76 7.67 0.39 10.74
CA MET A 76 8.45 1.35 11.54
C MET A 76 7.96 2.80 11.36
N PRO A 77 7.62 3.50 12.45
CA PRO A 77 7.30 4.92 12.36
C PRO A 77 8.57 5.74 12.10
N GLY A 78 8.53 6.59 11.07
CA GLY A 78 9.65 7.48 10.73
C GLY A 78 10.84 6.77 10.05
N SER A 79 10.66 5.55 9.56
CA SER A 79 11.65 4.92 8.68
C SER A 79 11.59 5.49 7.28
N GLU A 80 12.74 5.93 6.78
CA GLU A 80 12.94 6.21 5.37
C GLU A 80 13.65 5.03 4.73
N LEU A 81 13.05 4.46 3.67
CA LEU A 81 13.70 3.47 2.83
C LEU A 81 14.75 4.19 1.98
N ILE A 82 16.00 4.13 2.41
CA ILE A 82 17.12 4.61 1.59
C ILE A 82 17.56 3.42 0.75
N SER A 83 17.11 3.38 -0.50
CA SER A 83 17.56 2.41 -1.50
C SER A 83 18.21 3.10 -2.69
N ASP A 84 19.24 2.46 -3.24
CA ASP A 84 19.87 2.79 -4.52
C ASP A 84 18.99 2.45 -5.75
N GLY A 85 17.89 1.73 -5.55
CA GLY A 85 16.97 1.35 -6.63
C GLY A 85 16.36 2.59 -7.32
N ALA A 86 16.42 2.63 -8.64
CA ALA A 86 15.88 3.71 -9.46
C ALA A 86 14.66 3.24 -10.25
N LYS A 87 13.74 4.17 -10.52
CA LYS A 87 12.56 3.91 -11.38
C LYS A 87 12.96 4.18 -12.83
N ALA A 88 12.59 3.26 -13.73
CA ALA A 88 12.79 3.49 -15.15
C ALA A 88 11.95 4.68 -15.63
N SER A 89 12.53 5.51 -16.48
CA SER A 89 11.83 6.63 -17.10
C SER A 89 12.17 6.73 -18.58
N GLY A 90 11.18 7.13 -19.37
CA GLY A 90 11.29 7.31 -20.81
C GLY A 90 10.36 8.44 -21.27
N THR A 91 10.48 8.83 -22.52
CA THR A 91 9.72 9.96 -23.08
C THR A 91 9.13 9.64 -24.44
N VAL A 92 8.01 10.26 -24.75
CA VAL A 92 7.39 10.30 -26.08
C VAL A 92 7.14 11.75 -26.43
N THR A 93 7.68 12.23 -27.54
CA THR A 93 7.59 13.62 -27.97
C THR A 93 6.90 13.72 -29.32
N PHE A 94 5.92 14.61 -29.43
CA PHE A 94 5.24 14.96 -30.68
C PHE A 94 5.81 16.26 -31.26
N SER A 95 6.54 16.22 -32.37
CA SER A 95 7.41 17.36 -32.77
C SER A 95 6.77 18.31 -33.79
N THR A 96 6.34 17.78 -34.93
CA THR A 96 6.12 18.57 -36.16
C THR A 96 4.66 18.65 -36.60
N ALA A 97 3.85 17.65 -36.28
CA ALA A 97 2.41 17.64 -36.55
C ALA A 97 1.70 16.67 -35.60
N ALA A 98 0.38 16.85 -35.44
CA ALA A 98 -0.45 15.91 -34.69
C ALA A 98 -0.42 14.52 -35.36
N PRO A 99 -0.58 13.43 -34.58
CA PRO A 99 -0.65 12.07 -35.11
C PRO A 99 -1.79 11.92 -36.13
N VAL A 100 -1.60 11.02 -37.08
CA VAL A 100 -2.63 10.67 -38.07
C VAL A 100 -3.25 9.30 -37.78
N ASP A 101 -4.27 8.93 -38.55
CA ASP A 101 -4.93 7.64 -38.42
C ASP A 101 -3.94 6.48 -38.59
N GLY A 102 -3.88 5.60 -37.59
CA GLY A 102 -2.98 4.45 -37.57
C GLY A 102 -1.63 4.70 -36.90
N ASP A 103 -1.31 5.93 -36.50
CA ASP A 103 -0.12 6.20 -35.68
C ASP A 103 -0.29 5.53 -34.31
N LYS A 104 0.75 4.84 -33.82
CA LYS A 104 0.72 4.16 -32.53
C LYS A 104 2.02 4.27 -31.75
N VAL A 105 1.88 4.17 -30.44
CA VAL A 105 2.98 4.04 -29.47
C VAL A 105 2.77 2.75 -28.71
N THR A 106 3.78 1.89 -28.66
CA THR A 106 3.73 0.61 -27.97
C THR A 106 4.62 0.66 -26.72
N ILE A 107 4.03 0.35 -25.57
CA ILE A 107 4.72 0.31 -24.26
C ILE A 107 4.41 -1.04 -23.63
N ALA A 108 5.45 -1.81 -23.27
CA ALA A 108 5.29 -3.13 -22.64
C ALA A 108 4.39 -4.10 -23.43
N GLY A 109 4.40 -4.00 -24.76
CA GLY A 109 3.54 -4.80 -25.64
C GLY A 109 2.09 -4.30 -25.75
N VAL A 110 1.73 -3.21 -25.06
CA VAL A 110 0.42 -2.55 -25.17
C VAL A 110 0.47 -1.47 -26.23
N ASP A 111 -0.36 -1.61 -27.26
CA ASP A 111 -0.49 -0.64 -28.35
C ASP A 111 -1.50 0.47 -27.98
N TYR A 112 -1.05 1.72 -28.04
CA TYR A 112 -1.87 2.93 -27.93
C TYR A 112 -1.97 3.58 -29.31
N THR A 113 -3.14 3.49 -29.95
CA THR A 113 -3.32 3.85 -31.36
C THR A 113 -4.20 5.08 -31.52
N PHE A 114 -3.78 6.01 -32.38
CA PHE A 114 -4.58 7.16 -32.80
C PHE A 114 -5.47 6.76 -33.97
N LYS A 115 -6.79 6.95 -33.82
CA LYS A 115 -7.79 6.62 -34.83
C LYS A 115 -8.81 7.72 -35.00
N THR A 116 -9.33 7.85 -36.21
CA THR A 116 -10.49 8.67 -36.57
C THR A 116 -11.77 8.19 -35.88
N ALA A 117 -11.91 6.87 -35.71
CA ALA A 117 -12.98 6.22 -34.97
C ALA A 117 -12.40 5.23 -33.94
N PRO A 118 -12.18 5.63 -32.68
CA PRO A 118 -11.62 4.76 -31.66
C PRO A 118 -12.65 3.69 -31.21
N VAL A 119 -12.24 2.41 -31.20
CA VAL A 119 -13.12 1.28 -30.82
C VAL A 119 -12.49 0.41 -29.73
N ALA A 120 -11.18 0.21 -29.76
CA ALA A 120 -10.47 -0.54 -28.74
C ALA A 120 -10.23 0.30 -27.46
N LEU A 121 -10.05 -0.38 -26.33
CA LEU A 121 -9.82 0.25 -25.02
C LEU A 121 -8.69 1.30 -25.05
N ASN A 122 -7.65 1.03 -25.84
CA ASN A 122 -6.43 1.83 -25.94
C ASN A 122 -6.40 2.74 -27.17
N ASP A 123 -7.48 2.75 -27.96
CA ASP A 123 -7.61 3.68 -29.07
C ASP A 123 -7.91 5.09 -28.54
N MET A 124 -7.37 6.08 -29.22
CA MET A 124 -7.56 7.51 -28.95
C MET A 124 -8.05 8.21 -30.20
N ALA A 125 -8.98 9.16 -30.01
CA ALA A 125 -9.35 10.07 -31.08
C ALA A 125 -8.12 10.92 -31.48
N ILE A 126 -7.97 11.19 -32.78
CA ILE A 126 -6.91 12.08 -33.29
C ILE A 126 -7.20 13.51 -32.83
N PRO A 127 -6.31 14.15 -32.05
CA PRO A 127 -6.53 15.50 -31.55
C PRO A 127 -5.99 16.58 -32.50
N ALA A 128 -6.52 17.80 -32.38
CA ALA A 128 -6.16 18.92 -33.26
C ALA A 128 -4.74 19.49 -33.05
N THR A 129 -4.08 19.18 -31.92
CA THR A 129 -2.75 19.72 -31.59
C THR A 129 -1.83 18.64 -31.02
N ILE A 130 -0.51 18.83 -31.18
CA ILE A 130 0.52 17.94 -30.61
C ILE A 130 0.48 17.86 -29.07
N ALA A 131 0.09 18.95 -28.40
CA ALA A 131 -0.06 18.95 -26.94
C ALA A 131 -1.29 18.16 -26.49
N ALA A 132 -2.39 18.24 -27.23
CA ALA A 132 -3.57 17.43 -26.97
C ALA A 132 -3.32 15.93 -27.29
N ALA A 133 -2.44 15.63 -28.26
CA ALA A 133 -1.95 14.26 -28.51
C ALA A 133 -1.17 13.70 -27.31
N ALA A 134 -0.24 14.49 -26.77
CA ALA A 134 0.51 14.14 -25.57
C ALA A 134 -0.40 13.92 -24.35
N ALA A 135 -1.36 14.82 -24.12
CA ALA A 135 -2.31 14.71 -23.02
C ALA A 135 -3.21 13.46 -23.14
N SER A 136 -3.71 13.17 -24.35
CA SER A 136 -4.54 12.00 -24.61
C SER A 136 -3.77 10.70 -24.37
N LEU A 137 -2.52 10.62 -24.84
CA LEU A 137 -1.64 9.48 -24.62
C LEU A 137 -1.37 9.28 -23.13
N ALA A 138 -1.04 10.35 -22.39
CA ALA A 138 -0.81 10.26 -20.95
C ALA A 138 -2.07 9.78 -20.19
N ALA A 139 -3.25 10.30 -20.56
CA ALA A 139 -4.51 9.89 -19.94
C ALA A 139 -4.82 8.41 -20.16
N LYS A 140 -4.60 7.87 -21.37
CA LYS A 140 -4.79 6.44 -21.65
C LYS A 140 -3.78 5.55 -20.94
N ILE A 141 -2.51 5.94 -20.86
CA ILE A 141 -1.50 5.20 -20.08
C ILE A 141 -1.92 5.17 -18.61
N ASN A 142 -2.38 6.29 -18.06
CA ASN A 142 -2.85 6.37 -16.68
C ASN A 142 -4.18 5.64 -16.44
N ALA A 143 -4.99 5.38 -17.47
CA ALA A 143 -6.18 4.55 -17.35
C ALA A 143 -5.85 3.04 -17.30
N ASN A 144 -4.79 2.61 -18.00
CA ASN A 144 -4.26 1.23 -17.99
C ASN A 144 -3.24 0.97 -16.87
N ALA A 145 -3.38 1.66 -15.74
CA ALA A 145 -2.33 1.98 -14.77
C ALA A 145 -1.62 0.81 -14.04
N ALA A 146 -1.57 -0.43 -14.53
CA ALA A 146 -0.95 -1.53 -13.80
C ALA A 146 0.53 -1.23 -13.45
N ASP A 147 1.32 -0.82 -14.45
CA ASP A 147 2.80 -0.80 -14.28
C ASP A 147 3.45 0.58 -14.48
N PHE A 148 2.76 1.51 -15.13
CA PHE A 148 3.32 2.81 -15.53
C PHE A 148 2.42 3.98 -15.14
N GLN A 149 3.04 5.15 -15.03
CA GLN A 149 2.39 6.45 -14.89
C GLN A 149 2.97 7.40 -15.95
N ALA A 150 2.12 8.23 -16.54
CA ALA A 150 2.51 9.18 -17.57
C ALA A 150 2.08 10.61 -17.20
N SER A 151 2.93 11.58 -17.52
CA SER A 151 2.67 13.01 -17.36
C SER A 151 2.99 13.74 -18.66
N ALA A 152 2.05 14.52 -19.18
CA ALA A 152 2.21 15.30 -20.40
C ALA A 152 2.48 16.77 -20.05
N VAL A 153 3.56 17.32 -20.61
CA VAL A 153 3.90 18.75 -20.53
C VAL A 153 4.15 19.26 -21.95
N GLY A 154 3.19 20.04 -22.49
CA GLY A 154 3.22 20.45 -23.89
C GLY A 154 3.23 19.22 -24.82
N PRO A 155 4.14 19.14 -25.79
CA PRO A 155 4.23 18.00 -26.72
C PRO A 155 4.93 16.75 -26.14
N VAL A 156 5.44 16.80 -24.91
CA VAL A 156 6.27 15.73 -24.33
C VAL A 156 5.47 14.96 -23.28
N VAL A 157 5.41 13.64 -23.44
CA VAL A 157 4.90 12.69 -22.46
C VAL A 157 6.09 12.04 -21.75
N THR A 158 6.20 12.27 -20.44
CA THR A 158 7.16 11.57 -19.59
C THR A 158 6.48 10.38 -18.96
N ILE A 159 7.02 9.19 -19.19
CA ILE A 159 6.51 7.92 -18.65
C ILE A 159 7.49 7.45 -17.58
N ARG A 160 6.96 7.02 -16.43
CA ARG A 160 7.73 6.47 -15.32
C ARG A 160 7.12 5.15 -14.87
N ALA A 161 7.97 4.17 -14.56
CA ALA A 161 7.51 2.97 -13.87
C ALA A 161 6.95 3.33 -12.49
N LYS A 162 5.92 2.59 -12.04
CA LYS A 162 5.37 2.77 -10.69
C LYS A 162 6.31 2.22 -9.63
N ASN A 163 6.90 1.06 -9.91
CA ASN A 163 7.83 0.35 -9.02
C ASN A 163 9.29 0.61 -9.42
N ARG A 164 10.20 0.50 -8.46
CA ARG A 164 11.66 0.50 -8.70
C ARG A 164 12.06 -0.89 -9.18
N GLY A 165 13.07 -1.00 -10.04
CA GLY A 165 13.57 -2.30 -10.51
C GLY A 165 13.86 -2.34 -12.01
N THR A 166 14.51 -3.42 -12.43
CA THR A 166 14.89 -3.68 -13.82
C THR A 166 13.70 -4.01 -14.72
N ASP A 167 12.60 -4.50 -14.14
CA ASP A 167 11.38 -4.90 -14.88
C ASP A 167 10.68 -3.70 -15.51
N GLY A 168 10.89 -2.50 -14.96
CA GLY A 168 10.42 -1.25 -15.55
C GLY A 168 11.19 -0.82 -16.80
N ASN A 169 12.32 -1.47 -17.14
CA ASN A 169 13.10 -1.15 -18.33
C ASN A 169 12.46 -1.77 -19.56
N VAL A 170 11.66 -0.97 -20.26
CA VAL A 170 10.84 -1.43 -21.37
C VAL A 170 11.11 -0.58 -22.61
N ALA A 171 11.19 -1.26 -23.75
CA ALA A 171 11.29 -0.58 -25.05
C ALA A 171 9.99 0.17 -25.35
N VAL A 172 10.12 1.44 -25.74
CA VAL A 172 9.00 2.23 -26.25
C VAL A 172 9.15 2.36 -27.75
N THR A 173 8.34 1.60 -28.47
CA THR A 173 8.36 1.62 -29.93
C THR A 173 7.23 2.49 -30.46
N LYS A 174 7.39 2.96 -31.69
CA LYS A 174 6.41 3.79 -32.39
C LYS A 174 6.16 3.21 -33.77
N THR A 175 4.96 3.44 -34.27
CA THR A 175 4.65 3.37 -35.69
C THR A 175 4.01 4.69 -36.04
N ALA A 176 4.65 5.48 -36.89
CA ALA A 176 4.15 6.78 -37.31
C ALA A 176 4.22 6.89 -38.83
N ALA A 177 3.18 7.38 -39.48
CA ALA A 177 3.17 7.63 -40.92
C ALA A 177 4.32 8.55 -41.33
N THR A 178 4.63 9.54 -40.50
CA THR A 178 5.83 10.37 -40.60
C THR A 178 6.70 10.11 -39.37
N ALA A 179 7.80 9.38 -39.54
CA ALA A 179 8.67 8.93 -38.45
C ALA A 179 9.23 10.08 -37.57
N ALA A 180 9.38 11.29 -38.11
CA ALA A 180 9.85 12.47 -37.38
C ALA A 180 8.80 13.10 -36.45
N ASN A 181 7.51 12.81 -36.68
CA ASN A 181 6.41 13.41 -35.91
C ASN A 181 6.36 12.88 -34.47
N ILE A 182 6.75 11.62 -34.25
CA ILE A 182 6.78 10.99 -32.93
C ILE A 182 8.22 10.59 -32.65
N THR A 183 8.79 11.00 -31.53
CA THR A 183 10.12 10.52 -31.07
C THR A 183 9.94 9.82 -29.73
N THR A 184 10.51 8.63 -29.58
CA THR A 184 10.41 7.84 -28.35
C THR A 184 11.79 7.62 -27.76
N THR A 185 11.85 7.63 -26.43
CA THR A 185 12.99 7.20 -25.63
C THR A 185 12.52 6.02 -24.78
N ASN A 186 13.24 4.92 -24.84
CA ASN A 186 12.95 3.73 -24.04
C ASN A 186 12.90 4.07 -22.54
N LEU A 187 12.07 3.36 -21.78
CA LEU A 187 12.13 3.42 -20.33
C LEU A 187 13.42 2.72 -19.91
N THR A 188 14.37 3.51 -19.40
CA THR A 188 15.67 3.03 -18.94
C THR A 188 16.02 3.66 -17.60
N GLY A 189 17.07 3.16 -16.93
CA GLY A 189 17.47 3.65 -15.61
C GLY A 189 16.74 2.99 -14.44
N GLY A 190 15.91 1.97 -14.70
CA GLY A 190 15.39 1.08 -13.67
C GLY A 190 16.49 0.19 -13.14
N VAL A 191 16.78 0.29 -11.83
CA VAL A 191 17.82 -0.50 -11.16
C VAL A 191 17.17 -1.21 -9.98
N ASN A 192 17.43 -2.52 -9.86
CA ASN A 192 16.99 -3.28 -8.70
C ASN A 192 17.78 -2.82 -7.46
N ALA A 193 17.12 -2.69 -6.31
CA ALA A 193 17.78 -2.20 -5.12
C ALA A 193 18.80 -3.24 -4.64
N THR A 194 20.09 -2.97 -4.82
CA THR A 194 21.17 -3.88 -4.36
C THR A 194 21.65 -3.52 -2.96
N LYS A 195 21.36 -2.29 -2.51
CA LYS A 195 21.63 -1.80 -1.17
C LYS A 195 20.43 -0.99 -0.69
N ALA A 196 19.69 -1.53 0.26
CA ALA A 196 18.60 -0.83 0.91
C ALA A 196 18.84 -0.84 2.42
N GLN A 197 18.84 0.35 3.03
CA GLN A 197 18.98 0.54 4.46
C GLN A 197 17.74 1.26 4.97
N VAL A 198 17.19 0.74 6.07
CA VAL A 198 16.15 1.43 6.82
C VAL A 198 16.83 2.34 7.84
N LYS A 199 16.74 3.65 7.61
CA LYS A 199 17.27 4.64 8.55
C LYS A 199 16.15 5.05 9.50
N VAL A 200 16.29 4.70 10.77
CA VAL A 200 15.41 5.13 11.85
C VAL A 200 16.04 6.37 12.49
N SER A 201 15.43 7.53 12.28
CA SER A 201 15.85 8.75 12.97
C SER A 201 15.19 8.82 14.36
N THR A 202 15.86 9.47 15.32
CA THR A 202 15.31 9.68 16.67
C THR A 202 14.14 10.65 16.60
N GLY A 203 12.93 10.13 16.40
CA GLY A 203 11.68 10.90 16.36
C GLY A 203 11.23 11.35 17.74
N VAL A 204 12.01 12.21 18.42
CA VAL A 204 11.50 12.94 19.58
C VAL A 204 10.39 13.87 19.07
N ASN A 205 9.18 13.79 19.64
CA ASN A 205 7.98 14.57 19.26
C ASN A 205 7.21 14.11 18.00
N ILE A 206 7.33 12.84 17.55
CA ILE A 206 6.38 12.31 16.56
C ILE A 206 5.09 11.85 17.24
N ASN A 207 3.96 12.46 16.86
CA ASN A 207 2.66 12.03 17.36
C ASN A 207 2.24 10.75 16.64
N LEU A 208 2.36 9.61 17.33
CA LEU A 208 2.05 8.27 16.82
C LEU A 208 0.56 8.12 16.40
N LEU A 209 -0.34 8.93 16.94
CA LEU A 209 -1.75 8.96 16.52
C LEU A 209 -1.91 9.47 15.08
N LYS A 210 -1.04 10.39 14.63
CA LYS A 210 -1.09 10.94 13.26
C LYS A 210 -0.53 9.97 12.21
N LEU A 211 0.32 9.05 12.64
CA LEU A 211 0.91 8.02 11.78
C LEU A 211 0.16 6.69 11.84
N ALA A 212 -0.79 6.55 12.78
CA ALA A 212 -1.56 5.34 12.96
C ALA A 212 -2.46 5.06 11.74
N LYS A 213 -2.34 3.84 11.23
CA LYS A 213 -3.04 3.34 10.03
C LYS A 213 -3.94 2.18 10.40
N THR A 214 -4.84 1.78 9.51
CA THR A 214 -5.74 0.65 9.75
C THR A 214 -4.96 -0.67 9.72
N LEU A 215 -5.09 -1.48 10.76
CA LEU A 215 -4.60 -2.86 10.80
C LEU A 215 -5.80 -3.80 10.71
N VAL A 216 -5.79 -4.69 9.72
CA VAL A 216 -6.83 -5.70 9.51
C VAL A 216 -6.20 -7.08 9.66
N LEU A 217 -6.75 -7.88 10.55
CA LEU A 217 -6.40 -9.28 10.73
C LEU A 217 -7.53 -10.12 10.14
N ARG A 218 -7.26 -10.74 8.99
CA ARG A 218 -8.25 -11.52 8.25
C ARG A 218 -7.96 -13.02 8.42
N PRO A 219 -8.87 -13.82 9.00
CA PRO A 219 -8.71 -15.27 9.02
C PRO A 219 -8.63 -15.84 7.61
N LYS A 220 -7.71 -16.78 7.37
CA LYS A 220 -7.54 -17.39 6.05
C LYS A 220 -8.81 -18.13 5.63
N GLY A 221 -9.28 -17.84 4.41
CA GLY A 221 -10.51 -18.43 3.86
C GLY A 221 -11.78 -17.62 4.14
N THR A 222 -11.66 -16.40 4.68
CA THR A 222 -12.78 -15.45 4.83
C THR A 222 -12.63 -14.28 3.84
N ASN A 223 -13.75 -13.71 3.41
CA ASN A 223 -13.79 -12.57 2.47
C ASN A 223 -14.10 -11.24 3.18
N GLY A 224 -13.79 -11.11 4.48
CA GLY A 224 -14.02 -9.88 5.25
C GLY A 224 -15.10 -9.97 6.33
N GLU A 225 -15.84 -11.07 6.39
CA GLU A 225 -16.98 -11.22 7.32
C GLU A 225 -16.58 -11.32 8.80
N ASP A 226 -15.32 -11.67 9.10
CA ASP A 226 -14.79 -11.81 10.47
C ASP A 226 -13.48 -11.04 10.68
N ASP A 227 -13.28 -10.00 9.87
CA ASP A 227 -12.07 -9.20 9.95
C ASP A 227 -11.97 -8.54 11.33
N PHE A 228 -10.84 -8.73 12.02
CA PHE A 228 -10.52 -7.96 13.21
C PHE A 228 -9.76 -6.71 12.76
N THR A 229 -10.43 -5.56 12.81
CA THR A 229 -9.90 -4.29 12.33
C THR A 229 -9.63 -3.34 13.48
N ILE A 230 -8.36 -2.93 13.62
CA ILE A 230 -7.96 -1.81 14.48
C ILE A 230 -7.89 -0.57 13.59
N HIS A 231 -8.80 0.38 13.81
CA HIS A 231 -8.95 1.56 12.95
C HIS A 231 -7.70 2.47 12.93
N ARG A 232 -6.97 2.53 14.03
CA ARG A 232 -5.74 3.33 14.17
C ARG A 232 -4.70 2.54 14.96
N ALA A 233 -3.89 1.75 14.26
CA ALA A 233 -2.79 0.99 14.83
C ALA A 233 -1.43 1.58 14.41
N MET A 234 -0.47 1.58 15.32
CA MET A 234 0.94 1.86 15.00
C MET A 234 1.85 0.99 15.87
N CYS A 235 3.00 0.57 15.34
CA CYS A 235 4.05 -0.07 16.13
C CYS A 235 4.92 1.01 16.79
N PRO A 236 4.93 1.15 18.13
CA PRO A 236 5.72 2.17 18.83
C PRO A 236 7.23 1.85 18.88
N GLY A 237 7.74 0.94 18.02
CA GLY A 237 9.16 0.58 17.93
C GLY A 237 9.58 -0.67 18.71
N ALA A 238 8.64 -1.45 19.24
CA ALA A 238 8.94 -2.76 19.84
C ALA A 238 9.05 -3.80 18.72
N LEU A 239 10.23 -3.88 18.12
CA LEU A 239 10.58 -4.90 17.11
C LEU A 239 11.60 -5.85 17.70
N ASN A 240 11.19 -7.10 17.90
CA ASN A 240 12.08 -8.13 18.43
C ASN A 240 12.54 -9.04 17.29
N PHE A 241 13.85 -9.16 17.11
CA PHE A 241 14.47 -10.08 16.15
C PHE A 241 14.97 -11.31 16.91
N ALA A 242 14.26 -12.43 16.76
CA ALA A 242 14.75 -13.70 17.26
C ALA A 242 15.64 -14.36 16.19
N TYR A 243 16.95 -14.38 16.44
CA TYR A 243 17.90 -15.16 15.65
C TYR A 243 18.09 -16.52 16.33
N GLN A 244 17.43 -17.57 15.82
CA GLN A 244 17.65 -18.93 16.28
C GLN A 244 18.24 -19.76 15.13
N PHE A 245 19.29 -20.52 15.40
CA PHE A 245 20.00 -21.33 14.39
C PHE A 245 19.13 -22.48 13.85
N ASP A 246 18.17 -22.94 14.65
CA ASP A 246 17.31 -24.10 14.37
C ASP A 246 15.91 -23.71 13.86
N ASN A 247 15.60 -22.42 13.78
CA ASN A 247 14.30 -21.92 13.35
C ASN A 247 14.43 -20.80 12.32
N GLU A 248 13.42 -20.65 11.47
CA GLU A 248 13.29 -19.50 10.57
C GLU A 248 13.26 -18.18 11.35
N ARG A 249 13.81 -17.12 10.76
CA ARG A 249 13.85 -15.79 11.37
C ARG A 249 12.41 -15.27 11.58
N VAL A 250 12.03 -15.03 12.83
CA VAL A 250 10.74 -14.45 13.20
C VAL A 250 10.94 -13.01 13.66
N PHE A 251 10.11 -12.12 13.14
CA PHE A 251 10.05 -10.70 13.46
C PHE A 251 8.74 -10.41 14.18
N SER A 252 8.79 -10.15 15.48
CA SER A 252 7.59 -9.80 16.25
C SER A 252 7.35 -8.30 16.19
N ALA A 253 6.24 -7.91 15.56
CA ALA A 253 5.76 -6.54 15.49
C ALA A 253 4.57 -6.36 16.43
N VAL A 254 4.70 -5.40 17.35
CA VAL A 254 3.66 -5.10 18.34
C VAL A 254 2.91 -3.83 17.94
N PHE A 255 1.67 -3.97 17.49
CA PHE A 255 0.80 -2.87 17.13
C PHE A 255 -0.01 -2.43 18.35
N LYS A 256 -0.01 -1.13 18.65
CA LYS A 256 -0.91 -0.53 19.63
C LYS A 256 -2.01 0.23 18.89
N GLY A 257 -3.26 -0.03 19.27
CA GLY A 257 -4.40 0.74 18.78
C GLY A 257 -4.61 2.01 19.59
N TYR A 258 -4.94 3.08 18.88
CA TYR A 258 -5.27 4.39 19.44
C TYR A 258 -6.72 4.74 19.13
N ALA A 259 -7.37 5.49 20.02
CA ALA A 259 -8.74 5.92 19.81
C ALA A 259 -8.86 6.91 18.63
N GLY A 260 -9.88 6.72 17.79
CA GLY A 260 -10.33 7.72 16.82
C GLY A 260 -10.89 8.98 17.50
N SER A 261 -11.04 10.07 16.74
CA SER A 261 -11.77 11.27 17.21
C SER A 261 -13.20 10.95 17.64
N ASP A 262 -13.75 9.87 17.10
CA ASP A 262 -15.14 9.45 17.26
C ASP A 262 -15.28 8.33 18.32
N GLY A 263 -14.19 8.02 19.05
CA GLY A 263 -14.15 6.98 20.09
C GLY A 263 -14.01 5.54 19.56
N SER A 264 -13.98 5.33 18.24
CA SER A 264 -13.77 4.01 17.63
C SER A 264 -12.36 3.47 17.92
N LEU A 265 -12.27 2.26 18.46
CA LEU A 265 -11.01 1.59 18.81
C LEU A 265 -10.73 0.36 17.94
N LEU A 266 -11.71 -0.53 17.82
CA LEU A 266 -11.63 -1.77 17.05
C LEU A 266 -13.03 -2.18 16.56
N SER A 267 -13.09 -2.86 15.43
CA SER A 267 -14.27 -3.53 14.90
C SER A 267 -13.93 -5.00 14.64
N VAL A 268 -14.91 -5.88 14.87
CA VAL A 268 -14.80 -7.31 14.57
C VAL A 268 -15.97 -7.65 13.68
N GLY A 269 -15.68 -8.15 12.49
CA GLY A 269 -16.66 -8.46 11.45
C GLY A 269 -16.56 -7.54 10.23
N ASP A 270 -17.58 -7.57 9.39
CA ASP A 270 -17.63 -6.74 8.18
C ASP A 270 -17.72 -5.24 8.54
N VAL A 271 -16.66 -4.49 8.23
CA VAL A 271 -16.56 -3.04 8.45
C VAL A 271 -17.51 -2.20 7.58
N THR A 272 -18.17 -2.83 6.59
CA THR A 272 -19.22 -2.20 5.77
C THR A 272 -20.63 -2.38 6.33
N ALA A 273 -20.78 -3.13 7.43
CA ALA A 273 -22.06 -3.30 8.10
C ALA A 273 -22.53 -1.97 8.71
N THR A 274 -23.37 -1.24 7.98
CA THR A 274 -24.14 -0.10 8.49
C THR A 274 -25.41 -0.58 9.16
N ALA A 275 -25.78 0.04 10.29
CA ALA A 275 -27.07 -0.16 10.93
C ALA A 275 -28.23 0.37 10.07
#